data_AF-A0A0D0TLY3-F1
#
_entry.id   AF-A0A0D0TLY3-F1
#
_cell.length_a   1.000
_cell.length_b   1.000
_cell.length_c   1.000
_cell.angle_alpha   90.00
_cell.angle_beta   90.00
_cell.angle_gamma   90.00
#
_symmetry.space_group_name_H-M   'P 1'
#
loop_
_entity.id
_entity.type
_entity.pdbx_description
1 polymer ?
#
loop_
_entity_poly.entity_id
_entity_poly.type
_entity_poly.pdbx_seq_one_letter_code
_entity_poly.pdbx_strand_id
1 'polypeptide(L)'
;MSSEIQSEVSTLAVRSALPPGCSFGSVHRFSRQNAVPLTSQSGPCPPECQDLIVIWVDFPPQSPEDPFHFSSSRKVIIMILVLFFAFITTWEMSSYSISTSSMRRDFGVPEVDAALGLSLYGWGFAVGPLVLAPITEEYGRYLVMVVSVVSYTILHLMGKNISTILVGRFLLGLTGCIGPTLTPGFIADIYPPEKRGSPMAIFTFILLAGPAIGAMSMGFVEANQDMQWRWVQWIQLIIMGVFTPLMIVGLRETRSLVVLQRQAKRLRKERGLQDGGRYTARAEINRMHLLPALKRSIGRPFCEYNWGVYFIVISGLPYVFSKLHGWNIQITGVAYLAVAVGSFFGFLGNFAQDAVYRRRAAKDGTEARLWASMVAGVLFAIGCFVFGASATPGSSWFGPCAGVVLVLGDLANCYGAFASSAVAGMSFLRILLGSSFAIFTENMFNTLTVRYSLIMMGGIAMLLAPIPFVMFFKGPWIRDHSPYSKRLIAEEQKRLDESEIFSLEPLARNESSGATRESKERRESV
;
A
#
# COMPACT_ATOMS: atom_id res chain seq x y z
N MET A 1 -43.30 -22.55 20.82
CA MET A 1 -42.26 -22.71 19.78
C MET A 1 -41.09 -21.73 19.90
N SER A 2 -41.29 -20.48 20.35
CA SER A 2 -40.16 -19.52 20.56
C SER A 2 -39.51 -19.63 21.96
N SER A 3 -40.22 -20.16 22.96
CA SER A 3 -39.74 -20.28 24.35
C SER A 3 -38.90 -21.54 24.61
N GLU A 4 -39.22 -22.66 23.95
CA GLU A 4 -38.47 -23.92 24.10
C GLU A 4 -37.07 -23.82 23.48
N ILE A 5 -36.95 -23.16 22.32
CA ILE A 5 -35.66 -22.91 21.65
C ILE A 5 -34.76 -22.03 22.52
N GLN A 6 -35.30 -21.00 23.19
CA GLN A 6 -34.52 -20.20 24.14
C GLN A 6 -34.11 -21.00 25.39
N SER A 7 -34.95 -21.92 25.87
CA SER A 7 -34.62 -22.78 27.01
C SER A 7 -33.58 -23.85 26.67
N GLU A 8 -33.60 -24.41 25.46
CA GLU A 8 -32.60 -25.37 24.97
C GLU A 8 -31.26 -24.70 24.67
N VAL A 9 -31.28 -23.50 24.10
CA VAL A 9 -30.06 -22.67 23.95
C VAL A 9 -29.45 -22.35 25.32
N SER A 10 -30.29 -22.09 26.34
CA SER A 10 -29.81 -21.82 27.70
C SER A 10 -29.29 -23.07 28.44
N THR A 11 -29.81 -24.27 28.14
CA THR A 11 -29.39 -25.53 28.79
C THR A 11 -28.18 -26.18 28.10
N LEU A 12 -28.01 -26.02 26.79
CA LEU A 12 -26.77 -26.35 26.06
C LEU A 12 -25.62 -25.35 26.34
N ALA A 13 -25.95 -24.10 26.69
CA ALA A 13 -24.96 -23.08 27.04
C ALA A 13 -24.21 -23.36 28.36
N VAL A 14 -24.67 -24.29 29.19
CA VAL A 14 -24.13 -24.55 30.53
C VAL A 14 -22.99 -25.59 30.53
N ARG A 15 -22.67 -26.27 29.41
CA ARG A 15 -21.71 -27.41 29.42
C ARG A 15 -20.40 -27.28 28.65
N SER A 16 -20.04 -26.12 28.12
CA SER A 16 -18.63 -25.86 27.80
C SER A 16 -18.36 -24.36 27.83
N ALA A 17 -17.55 -23.90 28.81
CA ALA A 17 -17.00 -22.56 28.76
C ALA A 17 -16.32 -22.37 27.39
N LEU A 18 -16.81 -21.39 26.62
CA LEU A 18 -16.18 -21.03 25.36
C LEU A 18 -14.72 -20.62 25.64
N PRO A 19 -13.78 -20.93 24.74
CA PRO A 19 -12.43 -20.42 24.84
C PRO A 19 -12.45 -18.88 24.94
N PRO A 20 -11.51 -18.25 25.66
CA PRO A 20 -11.44 -16.80 25.75
C PRO A 20 -11.39 -16.18 24.34
N GLY A 21 -12.22 -15.16 24.09
CA GLY A 21 -12.34 -14.49 22.79
C GLY A 21 -13.38 -15.12 21.82
N CYS A 22 -13.98 -16.26 22.16
CA CYS A 22 -15.03 -16.85 21.32
C CYS A 22 -16.42 -16.31 21.64
N SER A 23 -17.21 -15.93 20.63
CA SER A 23 -18.60 -15.50 20.77
C SER A 23 -19.55 -16.35 19.92
N PHE A 24 -20.80 -16.56 20.35
CA PHE A 24 -21.78 -17.28 19.54
C PHE A 24 -22.28 -16.38 18.40
N GLY A 25 -22.35 -16.93 17.19
CA GLY A 25 -22.85 -16.32 15.97
C GLY A 25 -24.23 -16.83 15.55
N SER A 26 -24.71 -16.34 14.40
CA SER A 26 -26.00 -16.74 13.83
C SER A 26 -26.01 -18.21 13.36
N VAL A 27 -27.15 -18.88 13.53
CA VAL A 27 -27.37 -20.26 13.06
C VAL A 27 -27.37 -20.26 11.53
N HIS A 28 -26.34 -20.86 10.92
CA HIS A 28 -26.30 -21.08 9.47
C HIS A 28 -26.64 -22.53 9.16
N ARG A 29 -27.71 -22.74 8.38
CA ARG A 29 -28.12 -24.06 7.88
C ARG A 29 -27.14 -24.48 6.77
N PHE A 30 -26.17 -25.33 7.08
CA PHE A 30 -25.20 -25.82 6.09
C PHE A 30 -25.91 -26.67 5.03
N SER A 31 -25.71 -26.33 3.75
CA SER A 31 -26.21 -27.14 2.63
C SER A 31 -25.30 -28.36 2.39
N ARG A 32 -25.96 -29.48 2.10
CA ARG A 32 -25.53 -30.88 2.20
C ARG A 32 -24.47 -31.36 1.20
N GLN A 33 -23.59 -30.49 0.67
CA GLN A 33 -22.77 -30.88 -0.49
C GLN A 33 -21.41 -31.51 -0.19
N ASN A 34 -20.88 -31.49 1.05
CA ASN A 34 -19.57 -32.08 1.37
C ASN A 34 -19.55 -32.97 2.64
N ALA A 35 -20.67 -33.59 3.01
CA ALA A 35 -20.68 -34.56 4.11
C ALA A 35 -20.30 -35.96 3.60
N VAL A 36 -19.07 -36.41 3.87
CA VAL A 36 -18.65 -37.81 3.69
C VAL A 36 -19.29 -38.66 4.80
N PRO A 37 -19.80 -39.87 4.51
CA PRO A 37 -20.45 -40.71 5.52
C PRO A 37 -19.44 -41.16 6.58
N LEU A 38 -19.80 -41.01 7.86
CA LEU A 38 -19.13 -41.72 8.94
C LEU A 38 -19.48 -43.21 8.83
N THR A 39 -18.54 -44.03 8.37
CA THR A 39 -18.75 -45.49 8.35
C THR A 39 -18.76 -46.08 9.75
N SER A 40 -19.80 -46.89 9.96
CA SER A 40 -20.00 -47.97 10.93
C SER A 40 -19.96 -47.62 12.42
N GLN A 41 -21.11 -47.21 12.96
CA GLN A 41 -21.76 -47.94 14.07
C GLN A 41 -23.28 -47.98 13.84
N SER A 42 -23.85 -49.17 13.96
CA SER A 42 -25.24 -49.50 13.73
C SER A 42 -26.16 -48.91 14.80
N GLY A 43 -27.05 -48.01 14.39
CA GLY A 43 -28.21 -47.54 15.14
C GLY A 43 -28.94 -46.45 14.33
N PRO A 44 -30.27 -46.43 14.24
CA PRO A 44 -30.98 -45.37 13.53
C PRO A 44 -30.81 -44.04 14.28
N CYS A 45 -30.13 -43.09 13.65
CA CYS A 45 -29.97 -41.73 14.16
C CYS A 45 -31.33 -41.00 14.09
N PRO A 46 -31.79 -40.31 15.16
CA PRO A 46 -33.01 -39.51 15.09
C PRO A 46 -32.84 -38.30 14.16
N PRO A 47 -33.92 -37.81 13.53
CA PRO A 47 -33.88 -36.79 12.50
C PRO A 47 -33.85 -35.39 13.14
N GLU A 48 -32.75 -35.05 13.81
CA GLU A 48 -32.53 -33.70 14.29
C GLU A 48 -31.33 -33.12 13.54
N CYS A 49 -31.63 -32.27 12.56
CA CYS A 49 -30.64 -31.41 11.93
C CYS A 49 -29.88 -30.68 13.04
N GLN A 50 -28.63 -31.07 13.30
CA GLN A 50 -27.75 -30.31 14.17
C GLN A 50 -27.52 -28.94 13.52
N ASP A 51 -28.32 -27.96 13.95
CA ASP A 51 -28.06 -26.54 13.80
C ASP A 51 -26.74 -26.23 14.53
N LEU A 52 -25.63 -26.34 13.81
CA LEU A 52 -24.30 -26.00 14.31
C LEU A 52 -24.24 -24.48 14.48
N ILE A 53 -24.45 -24.00 15.71
CA ILE A 53 -24.22 -22.60 16.10
C ILE A 53 -22.76 -22.28 15.77
N VAL A 54 -22.54 -21.38 14.81
CA VAL A 54 -21.20 -20.87 14.47
C VAL A 54 -20.67 -20.12 15.69
N ILE A 55 -19.46 -20.42 16.10
CA ILE A 55 -18.70 -19.74 17.15
C ILE A 55 -17.69 -18.87 16.42
N TRP A 56 -17.87 -17.56 16.53
CA TRP A 56 -16.91 -16.58 16.09
C TRP A 56 -15.67 -16.66 16.97
N VAL A 57 -14.52 -16.81 16.34
CA VAL A 57 -13.23 -16.70 17.01
C VAL A 57 -12.77 -15.25 16.87
N ASP A 58 -12.84 -14.50 17.96
CA ASP A 58 -12.31 -13.14 18.08
C ASP A 58 -11.14 -13.14 19.07
N PHE A 59 -10.37 -12.04 19.10
CA PHE A 59 -9.32 -11.89 20.10
C PHE A 59 -9.92 -11.67 21.48
N PRO A 60 -9.35 -12.28 22.53
CA PRO A 60 -9.62 -11.85 23.91
C PRO A 60 -9.32 -10.35 24.07
N PRO A 61 -10.04 -9.63 24.96
CA PRO A 61 -9.73 -8.25 25.29
C PRO A 61 -8.24 -8.10 25.64
N GLN A 62 -7.54 -7.16 25.00
CA GLN A 62 -6.10 -6.89 25.20
C GLN A 62 -5.15 -8.07 24.87
N SER A 63 -5.55 -9.01 24.02
CA SER A 63 -4.66 -10.12 23.63
C SER A 63 -3.37 -9.61 22.97
N PRO A 64 -2.18 -10.12 23.36
CA PRO A 64 -0.90 -9.78 22.71
C PRO A 64 -0.77 -10.34 21.28
N GLU A 65 -1.71 -11.19 20.87
CA GLU A 65 -1.82 -11.70 19.51
C GLU A 65 -2.54 -10.73 18.57
N ASP A 66 -3.30 -9.77 19.14
CA ASP A 66 -3.90 -8.69 18.38
C ASP A 66 -2.81 -7.70 17.93
N PRO A 67 -2.65 -7.50 16.61
CA PRO A 67 -1.71 -6.53 16.03
C PRO A 67 -1.84 -5.10 16.59
N PHE A 68 -3.04 -4.69 17.01
CA PHE A 68 -3.24 -3.38 17.64
C PHE A 68 -2.60 -3.27 19.02
N HIS A 69 -2.43 -4.39 19.74
CA HIS A 69 -1.87 -4.46 21.09
C HIS A 69 -0.40 -4.93 21.11
N PHE A 70 0.28 -5.00 19.97
CA PHE A 70 1.72 -5.28 19.95
C PHE A 70 2.52 -4.27 20.79
N SER A 71 3.58 -4.75 21.44
CA SER A 71 4.50 -3.88 22.17
C SER A 71 5.09 -2.80 21.26
N SER A 72 5.37 -1.62 21.82
CA SER A 72 5.91 -0.48 21.06
C SER A 72 7.20 -0.84 20.33
N SER A 73 8.08 -1.60 20.96
CA SER A 73 9.33 -2.09 20.33
C SER A 73 9.04 -2.96 19.11
N ARG A 74 8.06 -3.86 19.19
CA ARG A 74 7.66 -4.72 18.08
C ARG A 74 7.07 -3.93 16.93
N LYS A 75 6.22 -2.93 17.21
CA LYS A 75 5.67 -2.04 16.18
C LYS A 75 6.79 -1.27 15.47
N VAL A 76 7.76 -0.75 16.22
CA VAL A 76 8.92 -0.04 15.66
C VAL A 76 9.78 -0.96 14.79
N ILE A 77 10.07 -2.19 15.23
CA ILE A 77 10.83 -3.16 14.43
C ILE A 77 10.10 -3.47 13.11
N ILE A 78 8.80 -3.77 13.16
CA ILE A 78 8.01 -4.03 11.95
C ILE A 78 8.06 -2.82 11.03
N MET A 79 7.86 -1.61 11.56
CA MET A 79 7.92 -0.38 10.77
C MET A 79 9.28 -0.16 10.11
N ILE A 80 10.38 -0.30 10.86
CA ILE A 80 11.73 -0.16 10.30
C ILE A 80 11.95 -1.14 9.15
N LEU A 81 11.56 -2.40 9.34
CA LEU A 81 11.73 -3.45 8.34
C LEU A 81 10.92 -3.16 7.06
N VAL A 82 9.62 -2.88 7.17
CA VAL A 82 8.78 -2.64 5.99
C VAL A 82 9.15 -1.33 5.27
N LEU A 83 9.48 -0.27 6.03
CA LEU A 83 9.92 1.00 5.46
C LEU A 83 11.28 0.89 4.79
N PHE A 84 12.21 0.13 5.36
CA PHE A 84 13.53 -0.07 4.77
C PHE A 84 13.46 -0.90 3.49
N PHE A 85 12.58 -1.90 3.41
CA PHE A 85 12.35 -2.60 2.16
C PHE A 85 11.74 -1.68 1.08
N ALA A 86 10.74 -0.86 1.46
CA ALA A 86 10.19 0.14 0.56
C ALA A 86 11.27 1.13 0.07
N PHE A 87 12.14 1.59 0.97
CA PHE A 87 13.28 2.44 0.66
C PHE A 87 14.23 1.78 -0.35
N ILE A 88 14.67 0.53 -0.11
CA ILE A 88 15.62 -0.15 -1.00
C ILE A 88 15.06 -0.26 -2.42
N THR A 89 13.78 -0.57 -2.56
CA THR A 89 13.17 -0.73 -3.89
C THR A 89 13.16 0.57 -4.69
N THR A 90 12.88 1.71 -4.06
CA THR A 90 12.96 3.00 -4.75
C THR A 90 14.39 3.50 -4.91
N TRP A 91 15.27 3.20 -3.97
CA TRP A 91 16.72 3.43 -4.04
C TRP A 91 17.35 2.71 -5.24
N GLU A 92 16.97 1.47 -5.53
CA GLU A 92 17.45 0.71 -6.69
C GLU A 92 17.11 1.41 -8.02
N MET A 93 15.90 1.97 -8.15
CA MET A 93 15.42 2.59 -9.38
C MET A 93 16.36 3.67 -9.91
N SER A 94 16.77 4.61 -9.06
CA SER A 94 17.70 5.69 -9.42
C SER A 94 19.15 5.23 -9.47
N SER A 95 19.52 4.24 -8.65
CA SER A 95 20.85 3.61 -8.67
C SER A 95 21.15 2.98 -10.03
N TYR A 96 20.15 2.37 -10.64
CA TYR A 96 20.24 1.89 -12.01
C TYR A 96 20.38 3.05 -13.00
N SER A 97 19.54 4.09 -12.87
CA SER A 97 19.57 5.26 -13.77
C SER A 97 20.96 5.91 -13.86
N ILE A 98 21.64 6.11 -12.73
CA ILE A 98 22.97 6.76 -12.69
C ILE A 98 24.08 5.85 -13.24
N SER A 99 23.92 4.53 -13.18
CA SER A 99 24.95 3.54 -13.59
C SER A 99 24.79 3.03 -15.03
N THR A 100 23.77 3.50 -15.75
CA THR A 100 23.54 3.10 -17.16
C THR A 100 24.71 3.45 -18.09
N SER A 101 25.51 4.47 -17.74
CA SER A 101 26.59 4.99 -18.60
C SER A 101 27.77 4.02 -18.75
N SER A 102 28.27 3.43 -17.67
CA SER A 102 29.32 2.40 -17.74
C SER A 102 28.76 1.08 -18.28
N MET A 103 27.51 0.73 -17.94
CA MET A 103 26.86 -0.48 -18.46
C MET A 103 26.73 -0.46 -19.99
N ARG A 104 26.35 0.69 -20.57
CA ARG A 104 26.30 0.88 -22.03
C ARG A 104 27.66 0.69 -22.67
N ARG A 105 28.71 1.21 -22.04
CA ARG A 105 30.10 1.10 -22.50
C ARG A 105 30.60 -0.34 -22.49
N ASP A 106 30.31 -1.08 -21.43
CA ASP A 106 30.74 -2.46 -21.25
C ASP A 106 30.09 -3.44 -22.21
N PHE A 107 28.78 -3.27 -22.47
CA PHE A 107 28.04 -4.17 -23.36
C PHE A 107 27.98 -3.67 -24.82
N GLY A 108 28.40 -2.43 -25.09
CA GLY A 108 28.35 -1.84 -26.44
C GLY A 108 26.92 -1.69 -26.99
N VAL A 109 25.93 -1.49 -26.12
CA VAL A 109 24.50 -1.43 -26.49
C VAL A 109 24.01 0.00 -26.70
N PRO A 110 22.99 0.22 -27.55
CA PRO A 110 22.37 1.52 -27.71
C PRO A 110 21.67 2.01 -26.43
N GLU A 111 21.34 3.29 -26.39
CA GLU A 111 20.85 3.96 -25.18
C GLU A 111 19.49 3.47 -24.76
N VAL A 112 18.65 3.24 -25.76
CA VAL A 112 17.29 2.72 -25.63
C VAL A 112 17.28 1.38 -24.89
N ASP A 113 18.29 0.53 -25.09
CA ASP A 113 18.37 -0.77 -24.42
C ASP A 113 18.65 -0.63 -22.92
N ALA A 114 19.50 0.32 -22.52
CA ALA A 114 19.74 0.59 -21.10
C ALA A 114 18.53 1.30 -20.45
N ALA A 115 17.91 2.26 -21.15
CA ALA A 115 16.69 2.92 -20.69
C ALA A 115 15.53 1.93 -20.50
N LEU A 116 15.43 0.91 -21.37
CA LEU A 116 14.45 -0.15 -21.26
C LEU A 116 14.55 -0.91 -19.92
N GLY A 117 15.75 -1.04 -19.35
CA GLY A 117 15.92 -1.69 -18.05
C GLY A 117 15.34 -0.87 -16.88
N LEU A 118 15.26 0.45 -16.99
CA LEU A 118 14.54 1.29 -16.01
C LEU A 118 13.02 1.09 -16.14
N SER A 119 12.54 1.02 -17.38
CA SER A 119 11.12 0.84 -17.67
C SER A 119 10.61 -0.55 -17.33
N LEU A 120 11.36 -1.61 -17.63
CA LEU A 120 11.01 -2.98 -17.28
C LEU A 120 10.88 -3.18 -15.77
N TYR A 121 11.75 -2.54 -14.99
CA TYR A 121 11.60 -2.52 -13.54
C TYR A 121 10.28 -1.87 -13.13
N GLY A 122 9.95 -0.70 -13.68
CA GLY A 122 8.66 -0.07 -13.45
C GLY A 122 7.46 -0.91 -13.90
N TRP A 123 7.53 -1.58 -15.04
CA TRP A 123 6.45 -2.46 -15.53
C TRP A 123 6.24 -3.68 -14.63
N GLY A 124 7.33 -4.34 -14.20
CA GLY A 124 7.25 -5.39 -13.18
C GLY A 124 6.61 -4.86 -11.90
N PHE A 125 7.02 -3.66 -11.48
CA PHE A 125 6.50 -3.00 -10.30
C PHE A 125 5.01 -2.65 -10.42
N ALA A 126 4.54 -2.29 -11.61
CA ALA A 126 3.13 -2.04 -11.90
C ALA A 126 2.30 -3.33 -11.84
N VAL A 127 2.78 -4.40 -12.50
CA VAL A 127 2.03 -5.67 -12.64
C VAL A 127 1.94 -6.43 -11.31
N GLY A 128 3.00 -6.42 -10.50
CA GLY A 128 3.07 -7.22 -9.27
C GLY A 128 1.90 -7.05 -8.31
N PRO A 129 1.48 -5.82 -7.95
CA PRO A 129 0.36 -5.59 -7.04
C PRO A 129 -0.98 -6.18 -7.51
N LEU A 130 -1.22 -6.29 -8.82
CA LEU A 130 -2.46 -6.84 -9.37
C LEU A 130 -2.67 -8.31 -8.99
N VAL A 131 -1.57 -9.06 -8.83
CA VAL A 131 -1.59 -10.49 -8.51
C VAL A 131 -1.27 -10.70 -7.03
N LEU A 132 -0.25 -10.00 -6.52
CA LEU A 132 0.33 -10.26 -5.21
C LEU A 132 -0.48 -9.62 -4.08
N ALA A 133 -1.15 -8.48 -4.30
CA ALA A 133 -1.96 -7.86 -3.26
C ALA A 133 -3.15 -8.75 -2.84
N PRO A 134 -3.95 -9.31 -3.75
CA PRO A 134 -5.02 -10.24 -3.36
C PRO A 134 -4.51 -11.52 -2.68
N ILE A 135 -3.36 -12.06 -3.11
CA ILE A 135 -2.74 -13.23 -2.45
C ILE A 135 -2.41 -12.89 -0.99
N THR A 136 -1.96 -11.68 -0.71
CA THR A 136 -1.70 -11.25 0.69
C THR A 136 -2.97 -11.14 1.52
N GLU A 137 -4.12 -10.93 0.86
CA GLU A 137 -5.40 -10.87 1.54
C GLU A 137 -5.89 -12.24 2.01
N GLU A 138 -5.59 -13.28 1.23
CA GLU A 138 -5.99 -14.66 1.53
C GLU A 138 -4.97 -15.41 2.40
N TYR A 139 -3.68 -15.30 2.08
CA TYR A 139 -2.62 -16.12 2.69
C TYR A 139 -1.84 -15.40 3.80
N GLY A 140 -2.05 -14.10 3.95
CA GLY A 140 -1.36 -13.24 4.91
C GLY A 140 -0.20 -12.46 4.29
N ARG A 141 0.21 -11.39 4.98
CA ARG A 141 1.24 -10.47 4.48
C ARG A 141 2.65 -11.01 4.71
N TYR A 142 2.84 -11.80 5.78
CA TYR A 142 4.18 -12.27 6.16
C TYR A 142 4.81 -13.16 5.09
N LEU A 143 4.09 -14.19 4.63
CA LEU A 143 4.61 -15.16 3.66
C LEU A 143 5.02 -14.48 2.35
N VAL A 144 4.14 -13.61 1.84
CA VAL A 144 4.34 -12.92 0.57
C VAL A 144 5.52 -11.94 0.66
N MET A 145 5.67 -11.24 1.79
CA MET A 145 6.81 -10.35 2.05
C MET A 145 8.13 -11.12 2.14
N VAL A 146 8.16 -12.29 2.78
CA VAL A 146 9.37 -13.12 2.87
C VAL A 146 9.77 -13.68 1.51
N VAL A 147 8.82 -14.27 0.76
CA VAL A 147 9.09 -14.80 -0.58
C VAL A 147 9.58 -13.69 -1.52
N SER A 148 8.98 -12.50 -1.43
CA SER A 148 9.40 -11.31 -2.16
C SER A 148 10.84 -10.92 -1.86
N VAL A 149 11.19 -10.75 -0.58
CA VAL A 149 12.53 -10.30 -0.20
C VAL A 149 13.59 -11.33 -0.59
N VAL A 150 13.33 -12.63 -0.40
CA VAL A 150 14.24 -13.71 -0.80
C VAL A 150 14.43 -13.73 -2.32
N SER A 151 13.33 -13.68 -3.09
CA SER A 151 13.41 -13.67 -4.56
C SER A 151 14.10 -12.41 -5.08
N TYR A 152 13.78 -11.25 -4.54
CA TYR A 152 14.43 -9.98 -4.86
C TYR A 152 15.94 -10.04 -4.62
N THR A 153 16.40 -10.59 -3.49
CA THR A 153 17.83 -10.78 -3.21
C THR A 153 18.51 -11.69 -4.23
N ILE A 154 17.91 -12.83 -4.57
CA ILE A 154 18.50 -13.80 -5.52
C ILE A 154 18.59 -13.20 -6.93
N LEU A 155 17.61 -12.40 -7.35
CA LEU A 155 17.56 -11.81 -8.69
C LEU A 155 18.68 -10.80 -8.96
N HIS A 156 19.30 -10.22 -7.93
CA HIS A 156 20.48 -9.36 -8.08
C HIS A 156 21.73 -10.13 -8.57
N LEU A 157 21.73 -11.46 -8.55
CA LEU A 157 22.80 -12.30 -9.11
C LEU A 157 22.75 -12.39 -10.64
N MET A 158 21.69 -11.87 -11.28
CA MET A 158 21.51 -11.89 -12.74
C MET A 158 22.21 -10.68 -13.39
N GLY A 159 23.19 -10.91 -14.27
CA GLY A 159 23.89 -9.79 -14.89
C GLY A 159 24.99 -10.12 -15.92
N LYS A 160 24.89 -11.27 -16.61
CA LYS A 160 25.95 -11.72 -17.54
C LYS A 160 25.90 -11.01 -18.90
N ASN A 161 24.70 -10.67 -19.37
CA ASN A 161 24.46 -9.96 -20.62
C ASN A 161 23.25 -9.02 -20.48
N ILE A 162 23.08 -8.10 -21.43
CA ILE A 162 22.00 -7.11 -21.39
C ILE A 162 20.62 -7.77 -21.29
N SER A 163 20.35 -8.86 -22.03
CA SER A 163 19.07 -9.55 -21.99
C SER A 163 18.75 -10.12 -20.60
N THR A 164 19.73 -10.71 -19.92
CA THR A 164 19.57 -11.19 -18.54
C THR A 164 19.34 -10.06 -17.56
N ILE A 165 19.96 -8.89 -17.77
CA ILE A 165 19.72 -7.69 -16.97
C ILE A 165 18.28 -7.23 -17.19
N LEU A 166 17.82 -7.12 -18.44
CA LEU A 166 16.45 -6.68 -18.76
C LEU A 166 15.38 -7.59 -18.14
N VAL A 167 15.54 -8.91 -18.27
CA VAL A 167 14.65 -9.89 -17.62
C VAL A 167 14.76 -9.78 -16.09
N GLY A 168 15.97 -9.68 -15.55
CA GLY A 168 16.22 -9.49 -14.12
C GLY A 168 15.53 -8.25 -13.59
N ARG A 169 15.57 -7.13 -14.32
CA ARG A 169 14.91 -5.86 -13.96
C ARG A 169 13.41 -6.00 -13.88
N PHE A 170 12.77 -6.68 -14.83
CA PHE A 170 11.33 -6.96 -14.75
C PHE A 170 10.98 -7.80 -13.51
N LEU A 171 11.75 -8.85 -13.23
CA LEU A 171 11.53 -9.72 -12.07
C LEU A 171 11.84 -9.01 -10.74
N LEU A 172 12.85 -8.16 -10.69
CA LEU A 172 13.18 -7.29 -9.56
C LEU A 172 12.05 -6.29 -9.29
N GLY A 173 11.47 -5.72 -10.35
CA GLY A 173 10.28 -4.89 -10.23
C GLY A 173 9.09 -5.67 -9.66
N LEU A 174 8.83 -6.87 -10.19
CA LEU A 174 7.72 -7.74 -9.78
C LEU A 174 7.81 -8.16 -8.32
N THR A 175 9.02 -8.47 -7.85
CA THR A 175 9.26 -8.90 -6.47
C THR A 175 9.39 -7.72 -5.52
N GLY A 176 10.06 -6.64 -5.95
CA GLY A 176 10.26 -5.41 -5.18
C GLY A 176 8.98 -4.62 -4.92
N CYS A 177 7.97 -4.72 -5.79
CA CYS A 177 6.72 -3.96 -5.65
C CYS A 177 6.01 -4.17 -4.31
N ILE A 178 6.22 -5.34 -3.70
CA ILE A 178 5.56 -5.77 -2.47
C ILE A 178 5.92 -4.84 -1.30
N GLY A 179 7.15 -4.32 -1.24
CA GLY A 179 7.59 -3.44 -0.16
C GLY A 179 6.68 -2.19 -0.04
N PRO A 180 6.66 -1.32 -1.05
CA PRO A 180 5.78 -0.15 -1.04
C PRO A 180 4.28 -0.48 -1.06
N THR A 181 3.89 -1.58 -1.70
CA THR A 181 2.46 -1.96 -1.82
C THR A 181 1.86 -2.40 -0.48
N LEU A 182 2.60 -3.17 0.32
CA LEU A 182 2.09 -3.72 1.58
C LEU A 182 2.33 -2.81 2.79
N THR A 183 3.29 -1.90 2.72
CA THR A 183 3.64 -1.02 3.86
C THR A 183 2.43 -0.23 4.40
N PRO A 184 1.57 0.40 3.57
CA PRO A 184 0.33 1.01 4.05
C PRO A 184 -0.60 0.04 4.78
N GLY A 185 -0.64 -1.21 4.33
CA GLY A 185 -1.39 -2.29 4.96
C GLY A 185 -0.84 -2.66 6.35
N PHE A 186 0.49 -2.79 6.48
CA PHE A 186 1.13 -3.00 7.78
C PHE A 186 0.86 -1.86 8.76
N ILE A 187 0.90 -0.60 8.30
CA ILE A 187 0.53 0.57 9.11
C ILE A 187 -0.93 0.49 9.56
N ALA A 188 -1.84 0.12 8.65
CA ALA A 188 -3.25 0.00 8.97
C ALA A 188 -3.55 -1.13 9.96
N ASP A 189 -2.78 -2.21 9.91
CA ASP A 189 -2.93 -3.37 10.77
C ASP A 189 -2.45 -3.09 12.22
N ILE A 190 -1.44 -2.24 12.43
CA ILE A 190 -0.84 -2.01 13.77
C ILE A 190 -1.22 -0.68 14.45
N TYR A 191 -1.70 0.30 13.68
CA TYR A 191 -2.12 1.62 14.18
C TYR A 191 -3.63 1.86 13.99
N PRO A 192 -4.32 2.42 15.00
CA PRO A 192 -5.71 2.85 14.86
C PRO A 192 -5.82 4.02 13.87
N PRO A 193 -6.97 4.19 13.18
CA PRO A 193 -7.14 5.17 12.09
C PRO A 193 -6.61 6.58 12.39
N GLU A 194 -6.86 7.08 13.60
CA GLU A 194 -6.45 8.42 14.05
C GLU A 194 -4.92 8.61 14.15
N LYS A 195 -4.17 7.51 14.38
CA LYS A 195 -2.71 7.54 14.55
C LYS A 195 -1.95 7.11 13.30
N ARG A 196 -2.64 6.83 12.18
CA ARG A 196 -2.00 6.37 10.92
C ARG A 196 -1.31 7.48 10.15
N GLY A 197 -1.69 8.74 10.34
CA GLY A 197 -1.20 9.87 9.55
C GLY A 197 0.32 10.01 9.59
N SER A 198 0.92 10.05 10.79
CA SER A 198 2.37 10.22 10.94
C SER A 198 3.20 9.06 10.34
N PRO A 199 2.92 7.77 10.64
CA PRO A 199 3.61 6.65 9.97
C PRO A 199 3.43 6.66 8.44
N MET A 200 2.28 7.09 7.93
CA MET A 200 2.04 7.20 6.49
C MET A 200 2.86 8.33 5.86
N ALA A 201 2.98 9.48 6.54
CA ALA A 201 3.81 10.58 6.08
C ALA A 201 5.29 10.17 5.99
N ILE A 202 5.79 9.44 7.00
CA ILE A 202 7.16 8.90 7.00
C ILE A 202 7.36 7.93 5.83
N PHE A 203 6.39 7.03 5.59
CA PHE A 203 6.42 6.12 4.44
C PHE A 203 6.52 6.89 3.12
N THR A 204 5.66 7.88 2.90
CA THR A 204 5.67 8.69 1.68
C THR A 204 6.99 9.44 1.50
N PHE A 205 7.53 10.01 2.58
CA PHE A 205 8.83 10.67 2.55
C PHE A 205 9.95 9.72 2.12
N ILE A 206 10.03 8.54 2.75
CA ILE A 206 11.02 7.52 2.43
C ILE A 206 10.90 7.07 0.97
N LEU A 207 9.67 6.88 0.49
CA LEU A 207 9.41 6.44 -0.88
C LEU A 207 9.92 7.44 -1.92
N LEU A 208 9.69 8.74 -1.69
CA LEU A 208 10.09 9.82 -2.60
C LEU A 208 11.56 10.22 -2.46
N ALA A 209 12.13 10.12 -1.24
CA ALA A 209 13.53 10.41 -0.96
C ALA A 209 14.48 9.26 -1.33
N GLY A 210 13.99 8.02 -1.41
CA GLY A 210 14.79 6.84 -1.78
C GLY A 210 15.57 7.01 -3.08
N PRO A 211 14.94 7.45 -4.18
CA PRO A 211 15.62 7.72 -5.45
C PRO A 211 16.70 8.81 -5.34
N ALA A 212 16.52 9.78 -4.44
CA ALA A 212 17.51 10.82 -4.22
C ALA A 212 18.81 10.24 -3.64
N ILE A 213 18.65 9.44 -2.58
CA ILE A 213 19.76 8.79 -1.90
C ILE A 213 20.43 7.76 -2.82
N GLY A 214 19.67 7.10 -3.70
CA GLY A 214 20.17 6.11 -4.66
C GLY A 214 21.10 6.68 -5.70
N ALA A 215 20.63 7.70 -6.42
CA ALA A 215 21.49 8.35 -7.41
C ALA A 215 22.70 9.02 -6.74
N MET A 216 22.54 9.63 -5.57
CA MET A 216 23.65 10.24 -4.85
C MET A 216 24.70 9.21 -4.45
N SER A 217 24.32 8.17 -3.69
CA SER A 217 25.30 7.21 -3.15
C SER A 217 25.95 6.37 -4.25
N MET A 218 25.17 5.91 -5.24
CA MET A 218 25.69 5.10 -6.34
C MET A 218 26.41 5.93 -7.41
N GLY A 219 26.18 7.25 -7.48
CA GLY A 219 26.96 8.15 -8.32
C GLY A 219 28.45 8.18 -7.94
N PHE A 220 28.78 8.04 -6.65
CA PHE A 220 30.18 7.91 -6.20
C PHE A 220 30.80 6.55 -6.56
N VAL A 221 30.00 5.48 -6.49
CA VAL A 221 30.44 4.12 -6.86
C VAL A 221 30.68 4.04 -8.37
N GLU A 222 29.75 4.56 -9.16
CA GLU A 222 29.83 4.60 -10.62
C GLU A 222 31.03 5.43 -11.11
N ALA A 223 31.39 6.48 -10.38
CA ALA A 223 32.54 7.30 -10.74
C ALA A 223 33.89 6.62 -10.56
N ASN A 224 33.95 5.60 -9.70
CA ASN A 224 35.17 4.84 -9.50
C ASN A 224 35.32 3.82 -10.64
N GLN A 225 36.41 3.95 -11.39
CA GLN A 225 36.68 3.13 -12.57
C GLN A 225 36.78 1.63 -12.27
N ASP A 226 37.18 1.25 -11.04
CA ASP A 226 37.29 -0.14 -10.62
C ASP A 226 35.96 -0.74 -10.16
N MET A 227 34.95 0.10 -9.89
CA MET A 227 33.66 -0.30 -9.33
C MET A 227 32.55 -0.32 -10.39
N GLN A 228 32.19 0.86 -10.92
CA GLN A 228 31.19 1.02 -11.98
C GLN A 228 29.84 0.30 -11.70
N TRP A 229 29.03 0.07 -12.73
CA TRP A 229 27.66 -0.47 -12.61
C TRP A 229 27.58 -1.87 -11.96
N ARG A 230 28.61 -2.71 -12.14
CA ARG A 230 28.61 -4.06 -11.54
C ARG A 230 28.64 -3.97 -10.02
N TRP A 231 29.44 -3.07 -9.46
CA TRP A 231 29.51 -2.87 -8.02
C TRP A 231 28.25 -2.22 -7.45
N VAL A 232 27.52 -1.42 -8.23
CA VAL A 232 26.18 -0.93 -7.84
C VAL A 232 25.26 -2.12 -7.55
N GLN A 233 25.27 -3.15 -8.40
CA GLN A 233 24.49 -4.38 -8.16
C GLN A 233 25.02 -5.20 -6.97
N TRP A 234 26.35 -5.34 -6.82
CA TRP A 234 26.94 -6.05 -5.68
C TRP A 234 26.63 -5.40 -4.34
N ILE A 235 26.67 -4.06 -4.25
CA ILE A 235 26.32 -3.34 -3.03
C ILE A 235 24.85 -3.59 -2.66
N GLN A 236 23.95 -3.52 -3.65
CA GLN A 236 22.53 -3.85 -3.45
C GLN A 236 22.35 -5.28 -2.96
N LEU A 237 23.05 -6.25 -3.56
CA LEU A 237 23.02 -7.64 -3.14
C LEU A 237 23.51 -7.82 -1.71
N ILE A 238 24.61 -7.17 -1.31
CA ILE A 238 25.16 -7.28 0.06
C ILE A 238 24.15 -6.73 1.08
N ILE A 239 23.60 -5.54 0.81
CA ILE A 239 22.59 -4.92 1.69
C ILE A 239 21.37 -5.84 1.81
N MET A 240 20.86 -6.35 0.68
CA MET A 240 19.73 -7.27 0.66
C MET A 240 20.03 -8.62 1.31
N GLY A 241 21.26 -9.12 1.18
CA GLY A 241 21.74 -10.35 1.79
C GLY A 241 21.74 -10.29 3.32
N VAL A 242 22.09 -9.13 3.89
CA VAL A 242 21.99 -8.87 5.35
C VAL A 242 20.54 -8.59 5.75
N PHE A 243 19.78 -7.86 4.93
CA PHE A 243 18.42 -7.47 5.26
C PHE A 243 17.42 -8.64 5.21
N THR A 244 17.59 -9.58 4.29
CA THR A 244 16.71 -10.76 4.13
C THR A 244 16.53 -11.56 5.42
N PRO A 245 17.59 -12.03 6.12
CA PRO A 245 17.42 -12.76 7.37
C PRO A 245 16.80 -11.89 8.47
N LEU A 246 17.13 -10.59 8.54
CA LEU A 246 16.49 -9.66 9.49
C LEU A 246 14.98 -9.55 9.24
N MET A 247 14.56 -9.52 7.98
CA MET A 247 13.15 -9.52 7.61
C MET A 247 12.45 -10.81 8.01
N ILE A 248 13.08 -11.97 7.75
CA ILE A 248 12.51 -13.29 8.06
C ILE A 248 12.27 -13.46 9.56
N VAL A 249 13.22 -13.04 10.38
CA VAL A 249 13.18 -13.19 11.85
C VAL A 249 12.35 -12.08 12.51
N GLY A 250 12.47 -10.84 12.02
CA GLY A 250 11.87 -9.68 12.66
C GLY A 250 10.42 -9.41 12.25
N LEU A 251 10.00 -9.84 11.06
CA LEU A 251 8.62 -9.67 10.61
C LEU A 251 7.72 -10.77 11.20
N ARG A 252 6.50 -10.41 11.57
CA ARG A 252 5.44 -11.36 11.94
C ARG A 252 4.16 -11.00 11.20
N GLU A 253 3.24 -11.97 11.14
CA GLU A 253 1.92 -11.72 10.55
C GLU A 253 1.19 -10.61 11.32
N THR A 254 0.78 -9.58 10.60
CA THR A 254 0.03 -8.43 11.15
C THR A 254 -1.44 -8.47 10.78
N ARG A 255 -1.87 -9.31 9.84
CA ARG A 255 -3.27 -9.36 9.43
C ARG A 255 -4.10 -10.13 10.46
N SER A 256 -4.88 -9.40 11.27
CA SER A 256 -5.78 -9.95 12.30
C SER A 256 -6.64 -11.09 11.77
N LEU A 257 -7.24 -10.93 10.59
CA LEU A 257 -8.09 -11.94 9.97
C LEU A 257 -7.38 -13.28 9.73
N VAL A 258 -6.12 -13.23 9.28
CA VAL A 258 -5.33 -14.44 9.00
C VAL A 258 -4.86 -15.09 10.30
N VAL A 259 -4.53 -14.29 11.31
CA VAL A 259 -4.22 -14.79 12.65
C VAL A 259 -5.44 -15.53 13.24
N LEU A 260 -6.62 -14.93 13.18
CA LEU A 260 -7.87 -15.53 13.65
C LEU A 260 -8.25 -16.79 12.86
N GLN A 261 -8.05 -16.80 11.54
CA GLN A 261 -8.25 -18.00 10.72
C GLN A 261 -7.32 -19.15 11.12
N ARG A 262 -6.03 -18.86 11.38
CA ARG A 262 -5.08 -19.87 11.88
C ARG A 262 -5.47 -20.40 13.26
N GLN A 263 -5.97 -19.53 14.13
CA GLN A 263 -6.50 -19.92 15.45
C GLN A 263 -7.76 -20.77 15.34
N ALA A 264 -8.72 -20.37 14.50
CA ALA A 264 -9.92 -21.16 14.24
C ALA A 264 -9.55 -22.55 13.70
N LYS A 265 -8.61 -22.64 12.75
CA LYS A 265 -8.11 -23.92 12.23
C LYS A 265 -7.42 -24.77 13.30
N ARG A 266 -6.64 -24.15 14.19
CA ARG A 266 -6.00 -24.84 15.32
C ARG A 266 -7.04 -25.41 16.28
N LEU A 267 -8.04 -24.61 16.66
CA LEU A 267 -9.14 -25.03 17.55
C LEU A 267 -9.98 -26.16 16.93
N ARG A 268 -10.22 -26.12 15.61
CA ARG A 268 -10.88 -27.22 14.87
C ARG A 268 -10.05 -28.50 14.98
N LYS A 269 -8.74 -28.43 14.72
CA LYS A 269 -7.84 -29.58 14.78
C LYS A 269 -7.72 -30.17 16.18
N GLU A 270 -7.57 -29.33 17.21
CA GLU A 270 -7.50 -29.75 18.62
C GLU A 270 -8.80 -30.45 19.08
N ARG A 271 -9.95 -30.10 18.47
CA ARG A 271 -11.27 -30.69 18.79
C ARG A 271 -11.75 -31.74 17.79
N GLY A 272 -10.90 -32.16 16.84
CA GLY A 272 -11.24 -33.19 15.84
C GLY A 272 -12.32 -32.79 14.82
N LEU A 273 -12.56 -31.49 14.62
CA LEU A 273 -13.56 -30.96 13.68
C LEU A 273 -12.92 -30.69 12.29
N GLN A 274 -13.65 -30.97 11.21
CA GLN A 274 -13.19 -30.71 9.83
C GLN A 274 -13.28 -29.22 9.45
N ASP A 275 -12.51 -28.82 8.42
CA ASP A 275 -12.47 -27.44 7.90
C ASP A 275 -13.85 -27.02 7.37
N GLY A 276 -14.38 -25.91 7.88
CA GLY A 276 -15.75 -25.42 7.62
C GLY A 276 -16.77 -25.69 8.73
N GLY A 277 -16.38 -26.27 9.87
CA GLY A 277 -17.25 -26.53 11.02
C GLY A 277 -17.50 -25.34 11.97
N ARG A 278 -18.08 -25.65 13.15
CA ARG A 278 -18.58 -24.76 14.22
C ARG A 278 -17.73 -23.53 14.60
N TYR A 279 -16.41 -23.51 14.38
CA TYR A 279 -15.57 -22.35 14.71
C TYR A 279 -15.17 -21.66 13.42
N THR A 280 -15.61 -20.42 13.17
CA THR A 280 -15.40 -19.72 11.89
C THR A 280 -14.93 -18.29 12.17
N ALA A 281 -13.94 -17.80 11.42
CA ALA A 281 -13.62 -16.37 11.44
C ALA A 281 -14.56 -15.61 10.51
N ARG A 282 -15.03 -14.41 10.89
CA ARG A 282 -15.94 -13.57 10.05
C ARG A 282 -15.45 -13.37 8.61
N ALA A 283 -14.13 -13.41 8.41
CA ALA A 283 -13.49 -13.29 7.11
C ALA A 283 -13.69 -14.50 6.16
N GLU A 284 -14.10 -15.68 6.64
CA GLU A 284 -14.27 -16.86 5.79
C GLU A 284 -15.56 -16.84 4.94
N ILE A 285 -16.54 -16.01 5.30
CA ILE A 285 -17.89 -16.00 4.69
C ILE A 285 -17.95 -15.16 3.40
N ASN A 286 -17.08 -14.17 3.23
CA ASN A 286 -17.03 -13.29 2.05
C ASN A 286 -15.71 -13.42 1.31
N ARG A 287 -15.47 -14.57 0.65
CA ARG A 287 -14.38 -14.69 -0.33
C ARG A 287 -14.75 -13.87 -1.56
N MET A 288 -14.21 -12.67 -1.70
CA MET A 288 -14.32 -11.93 -2.94
C MET A 288 -13.49 -12.63 -4.01
N HIS A 289 -14.14 -13.10 -5.08
CA HIS A 289 -13.44 -13.66 -6.23
C HIS A 289 -12.46 -12.63 -6.83
N LEU A 290 -11.24 -13.09 -7.13
CA LEU A 290 -10.14 -12.29 -7.67
C LEU A 290 -10.47 -11.61 -9.01
N LEU A 291 -11.24 -12.28 -9.88
CA LEU A 291 -11.60 -11.77 -11.20
C LEU A 291 -12.51 -10.52 -11.15
N PRO A 292 -13.61 -10.49 -10.38
CA PRO A 292 -14.42 -9.29 -10.20
C PRO A 292 -13.66 -8.09 -9.62
N ALA A 293 -12.69 -8.32 -8.73
CA ALA A 293 -11.86 -7.25 -8.17
C ALA A 293 -10.95 -6.63 -9.26
N LEU A 294 -10.25 -7.46 -10.02
CA LEU A 294 -9.37 -7.03 -11.12
C LEU A 294 -10.16 -6.32 -12.25
N LYS A 295 -11.33 -6.86 -12.62
CA LYS A 295 -12.20 -6.28 -13.67
C LYS A 295 -12.78 -4.92 -13.26
N ARG A 296 -13.00 -4.68 -11.95
CA ARG A 296 -13.44 -3.38 -11.41
C ARG A 296 -12.31 -2.35 -11.30
N SER A 297 -11.05 -2.80 -11.18
CA SER A 297 -9.87 -1.93 -11.08
C SER A 297 -9.45 -1.31 -12.42
N ILE A 298 -9.62 -2.04 -13.53
CA ILE A 298 -9.19 -1.60 -14.87
C ILE A 298 -10.19 -0.60 -15.51
N GLY A 299 -11.46 -0.63 -15.10
CA GLY A 299 -12.53 0.19 -15.70
C GLY A 299 -12.62 1.64 -15.23
N ARG A 300 -11.61 2.17 -14.50
CA ARG A 300 -11.65 3.53 -13.95
C ARG A 300 -10.64 4.43 -14.69
N PRO A 301 -11.08 5.45 -15.42
CA PRO A 301 -10.19 6.36 -16.13
C PRO A 301 -9.69 7.44 -15.18
N PHE A 302 -8.39 7.52 -14.92
CA PHE A 302 -7.79 8.71 -14.30
C PHE A 302 -6.40 8.96 -14.89
N CYS A 303 -6.17 10.19 -15.37
CA CYS A 303 -4.89 10.65 -15.90
C CYS A 303 -3.87 10.82 -14.78
N GLU A 304 -2.96 9.85 -14.60
CA GLU A 304 -1.86 9.95 -13.64
C GLU A 304 -0.64 10.65 -14.24
N TYR A 305 -0.91 11.86 -14.70
CA TYR A 305 0.03 12.74 -15.38
C TYR A 305 1.26 13.09 -14.53
N ASN A 306 1.06 13.38 -13.23
CA ASN A 306 2.13 13.82 -12.33
C ASN A 306 3.24 12.76 -12.18
N TRP A 307 2.88 11.47 -12.25
CA TRP A 307 3.86 10.38 -12.19
C TRP A 307 4.66 10.23 -13.49
N GLY A 308 4.04 10.48 -14.64
CA GLY A 308 4.78 10.60 -15.91
C GLY A 308 5.90 11.62 -15.83
N VAL A 309 5.58 12.83 -15.36
CA VAL A 309 6.57 13.90 -15.19
C VAL A 309 7.61 13.54 -14.12
N TYR A 310 7.22 12.87 -13.04
CA TYR A 310 8.16 12.38 -12.03
C TYR A 310 9.25 11.48 -12.65
N PHE A 311 8.85 10.50 -13.47
CA PHE A 311 9.80 9.62 -14.15
C PHE A 311 10.66 10.37 -15.17
N ILE A 312 10.09 11.36 -15.89
CA ILE A 312 10.88 12.25 -16.77
C ILE A 312 11.93 13.03 -15.97
N VAL A 313 11.58 13.56 -14.81
CA VAL A 313 12.53 14.29 -13.94
C VAL A 313 13.62 13.34 -13.46
N ILE A 314 13.27 12.17 -12.91
CA ILE A 314 14.24 11.20 -12.40
C ILE A 314 15.15 10.67 -13.51
N SER A 315 14.62 10.31 -14.67
CA SER A 315 15.42 9.83 -15.81
C SER A 315 16.19 10.96 -16.49
N GLY A 316 15.70 12.19 -16.39
CA GLY A 316 16.23 13.36 -17.10
C GLY A 316 17.32 14.12 -16.36
N LEU A 317 17.42 13.98 -15.03
CA LEU A 317 18.46 14.64 -14.22
C LEU A 317 19.90 14.35 -14.70
N PRO A 318 20.30 13.10 -15.02
CA PRO A 318 21.63 12.81 -15.51
C PRO A 318 21.88 13.49 -16.86
N TYR A 319 20.87 13.52 -17.74
CA TYR A 319 20.94 14.20 -19.01
C TYR A 319 21.18 15.70 -18.83
N VAL A 320 20.42 16.38 -17.95
CA VAL A 320 20.56 17.82 -17.73
C VAL A 320 21.94 18.15 -17.15
N PHE A 321 22.34 17.51 -16.06
CA PHE A 321 23.56 17.91 -15.36
C PHE A 321 24.84 17.38 -16.03
N SER A 322 24.83 16.16 -16.57
CA SER A 322 26.01 15.62 -17.26
C SER A 322 26.16 16.18 -18.67
N LYS A 323 25.09 16.24 -19.47
CA LYS A 323 25.18 16.65 -20.89
C LYS A 323 25.10 18.16 -21.10
N LEU A 324 24.21 18.88 -20.39
CA LEU A 324 24.07 20.34 -20.57
C LEU A 324 25.04 21.14 -19.70
N HIS A 325 25.23 20.76 -18.43
CA HIS A 325 26.13 21.45 -17.51
C HIS A 325 27.57 20.89 -17.51
N GLY A 326 27.82 19.74 -18.17
CA GLY A 326 29.15 19.15 -18.23
C GLY A 326 29.65 18.62 -16.87
N TRP A 327 28.75 18.31 -15.95
CA TRP A 327 29.12 17.84 -14.62
C TRP A 327 29.64 16.40 -14.66
N ASN A 328 30.56 16.11 -13.74
CA ASN A 328 30.96 14.74 -13.46
C ASN A 328 29.79 13.96 -12.83
N ILE A 329 29.91 12.63 -12.83
CA ILE A 329 28.82 11.76 -12.39
C ILE A 329 28.56 11.86 -10.88
N GLN A 330 29.59 12.19 -10.09
CA GLN A 330 29.47 12.39 -8.64
C GLN A 330 28.57 13.58 -8.31
N ILE A 331 28.86 14.76 -8.89
CA ILE A 331 28.09 15.98 -8.64
C ILE A 331 26.71 15.88 -9.30
N THR A 332 26.60 15.16 -10.43
CA THR A 332 25.30 14.80 -11.02
C THR A 332 24.43 13.98 -10.06
N GLY A 333 25.01 13.01 -9.35
CA GLY A 333 24.33 12.27 -8.29
C GLY A 333 23.89 13.16 -7.12
N VAL A 334 24.69 14.17 -6.76
CA VAL A 334 24.32 15.16 -5.72
C VAL A 334 23.11 16.00 -6.13
N ALA A 335 22.92 16.29 -7.42
CA ALA A 335 21.75 17.04 -7.90
C ALA A 335 20.42 16.35 -7.56
N TYR A 336 20.41 15.02 -7.43
CA TYR A 336 19.24 14.28 -6.99
C TYR A 336 18.85 14.57 -5.54
N LEU A 337 19.69 15.18 -4.70
CA LEU A 337 19.27 15.65 -3.37
C LEU A 337 18.16 16.70 -3.46
N ALA A 338 18.00 17.41 -4.58
CA ALA A 338 16.84 18.26 -4.81
C ALA A 338 15.52 17.47 -4.71
N VAL A 339 15.52 16.20 -5.11
CA VAL A 339 14.38 15.28 -4.96
C VAL A 339 14.09 15.01 -3.48
N ALA A 340 15.11 14.74 -2.67
CA ALA A 340 14.95 14.54 -1.22
C ALA A 340 14.45 15.81 -0.52
N VAL A 341 14.98 16.97 -0.89
CA VAL A 341 14.56 18.27 -0.34
C VAL A 341 13.10 18.57 -0.69
N GLY A 342 12.69 18.37 -1.95
CA GLY A 342 11.28 18.49 -2.34
C GLY A 342 10.37 17.52 -1.57
N SER A 343 10.80 16.27 -1.41
CA SER A 343 10.10 15.25 -0.63
C SER A 343 9.95 15.65 0.85
N PHE A 344 10.97 16.30 1.42
CA PHE A 344 10.95 16.80 2.79
C PHE A 344 9.95 17.95 2.97
N PHE A 345 9.89 18.89 2.03
CA PHE A 345 8.86 19.93 2.05
C PHE A 345 7.45 19.35 1.88
N GLY A 346 7.28 18.34 1.02
CA GLY A 346 6.02 17.60 0.90
C GLY A 346 5.62 16.90 2.21
N PHE A 347 6.58 16.27 2.90
CA PHE A 347 6.40 15.66 4.22
C PHE A 347 5.95 16.69 5.27
N LEU A 348 6.59 17.87 5.32
CA LEU A 348 6.16 18.97 6.21
C LEU A 348 4.76 19.49 5.83
N GLY A 349 4.47 19.58 4.53
CA GLY A 349 3.16 19.95 3.99
C GLY A 349 2.05 19.03 4.47
N ASN A 350 2.34 17.73 4.66
CA ASN A 350 1.36 16.77 5.17
C ASN A 350 0.88 17.11 6.60
N PHE A 351 1.77 17.56 7.49
CA PHE A 351 1.37 18.01 8.83
C PHE A 351 0.54 19.29 8.80
N ALA A 352 0.87 20.21 7.88
CA ALA A 352 0.09 21.41 7.67
C ALA A 352 -1.33 21.06 7.16
N GLN A 353 -1.44 20.12 6.21
CA GLN A 353 -2.70 19.59 5.72
C GLN A 353 -3.50 18.94 6.85
N ASP A 354 -2.89 18.08 7.66
CA ASP A 354 -3.55 17.42 8.80
C ASP A 354 -4.05 18.43 9.85
N ALA A 355 -3.32 19.53 10.05
CA ALA A 355 -3.75 20.62 10.92
C ALA A 355 -4.95 21.38 10.33
N VAL A 356 -4.94 21.67 9.02
CA VAL A 356 -6.06 22.31 8.32
C VAL A 356 -7.29 21.41 8.32
N TYR A 357 -7.12 20.11 8.02
CA TYR A 357 -8.18 19.11 8.02
C TYR A 357 -8.85 19.04 9.40
N ARG A 358 -8.08 18.93 10.49
CA ARG A 358 -8.65 18.90 11.85
C ARG A 358 -9.46 20.16 12.20
N ARG A 359 -9.08 21.33 11.68
CA ARG A 359 -9.80 22.59 11.94
C ARG A 359 -11.04 22.79 11.07
N ARG A 360 -11.02 22.26 9.84
CA ARG A 360 -12.03 22.54 8.82
C ARG A 360 -12.94 21.36 8.47
N ALA A 361 -12.62 20.15 8.91
CA ALA A 361 -13.42 18.95 8.62
C ALA A 361 -14.90 19.11 9.02
N ALA A 362 -15.18 19.82 10.12
CA ALA A 362 -16.56 20.07 10.57
C ALA A 362 -17.34 21.02 9.65
N LYS A 363 -16.66 21.89 8.90
CA LYS A 363 -17.26 22.90 8.03
C LYS A 363 -17.27 22.48 6.56
N ASP A 364 -16.11 22.04 6.07
CA ASP A 364 -15.85 21.75 4.67
C ASP A 364 -15.99 20.24 4.36
N GLY A 365 -16.33 19.41 5.34
CA GLY A 365 -16.58 17.97 5.15
C GLY A 365 -15.39 17.21 4.57
N THR A 366 -15.67 16.30 3.63
CA THR A 366 -14.66 15.47 2.95
C THR A 366 -13.72 16.29 2.05
N GLU A 367 -14.19 17.44 1.59
CA GLU A 367 -13.54 18.37 0.69
C GLU A 367 -12.40 19.13 1.39
N ALA A 368 -12.37 19.15 2.73
CA ALA A 368 -11.26 19.69 3.53
C ALA A 368 -9.89 19.05 3.20
N ARG A 369 -9.87 17.86 2.58
CA ARG A 369 -8.62 17.19 2.14
C ARG A 369 -8.07 17.74 0.82
N LEU A 370 -8.87 18.44 0.01
CA LEU A 370 -8.48 18.93 -1.31
C LEU A 370 -7.60 20.19 -1.27
N TRP A 371 -7.53 20.87 -0.12
CA TRP A 371 -6.75 22.10 0.06
C TRP A 371 -5.28 21.93 -0.36
N ALA A 372 -4.66 20.82 0.03
CA ALA A 372 -3.28 20.54 -0.37
C ALA A 372 -3.17 20.33 -1.88
N SER A 373 -4.05 19.52 -2.47
CA SER A 373 -4.06 19.24 -3.91
C SER A 373 -4.28 20.50 -4.77
N MET A 374 -5.06 21.48 -4.29
CA MET A 374 -5.27 22.76 -4.99
C MET A 374 -4.00 23.59 -5.08
N VAL A 375 -3.30 23.76 -3.95
CA VAL A 375 -2.01 24.50 -3.92
C VAL A 375 -0.96 23.73 -4.71
N ALA A 376 -0.94 22.42 -4.54
CA ALA A 376 0.14 21.59 -5.02
C ALA A 376 0.07 21.37 -6.54
N GLY A 377 -1.12 21.27 -7.15
CA GLY A 377 -1.26 21.26 -8.60
C GLY A 377 -0.76 22.53 -9.29
N VAL A 378 -0.92 23.71 -8.67
CA VAL A 378 -0.38 24.98 -9.18
C VAL A 378 1.15 25.02 -9.03
N LEU A 379 1.67 24.64 -7.86
CA LEU A 379 3.12 24.58 -7.61
C LEU A 379 3.82 23.59 -8.53
N PHE A 380 3.19 22.47 -8.85
CA PHE A 380 3.71 21.47 -9.77
C PHE A 380 3.89 22.03 -11.19
N ALA A 381 2.89 22.76 -11.70
CA ALA A 381 2.98 23.42 -13.00
C ALA A 381 4.10 24.48 -13.01
N ILE A 382 4.17 25.31 -11.96
CA ILE A 382 5.24 26.31 -11.79
C ILE A 382 6.61 25.62 -11.76
N GLY A 383 6.75 24.52 -11.03
CA GLY A 383 7.99 23.74 -10.94
C GLY A 383 8.46 23.22 -12.30
N CYS A 384 7.54 22.74 -13.13
CA CYS A 384 7.84 22.33 -14.51
C CYS A 384 8.35 23.50 -15.35
N PHE A 385 7.73 24.67 -15.26
CA PHE A 385 8.17 25.86 -15.99
C PHE A 385 9.52 26.38 -15.50
N VAL A 386 9.75 26.43 -14.18
CA VAL A 386 11.03 26.85 -13.59
C VAL A 386 12.14 25.90 -14.02
N PHE A 387 11.92 24.59 -13.96
CA PHE A 387 12.91 23.60 -14.41
C PHE A 387 13.16 23.76 -15.91
N GLY A 388 12.12 23.74 -16.75
CA GLY A 388 12.27 23.89 -18.20
C GLY A 388 12.99 25.18 -18.61
N ALA A 389 12.63 26.31 -18.01
CA ALA A 389 13.23 27.61 -18.34
C ALA A 389 14.70 27.72 -17.91
N SER A 390 15.09 27.05 -16.83
CA SER A 390 16.43 27.13 -16.27
C SER A 390 17.37 26.01 -16.73
N ALA A 391 16.86 24.96 -17.36
CA ALA A 391 17.65 23.86 -17.95
C ALA A 391 18.22 24.24 -19.34
N THR A 392 18.99 25.32 -19.40
CA THR A 392 19.69 25.77 -20.61
C THR A 392 21.21 25.75 -20.41
N PRO A 393 22.01 25.53 -21.48
CA PRO A 393 23.47 25.64 -21.40
C PRO A 393 23.89 26.99 -20.79
N GLY A 394 24.76 26.97 -19.79
CA GLY A 394 25.27 28.18 -19.11
C GLY A 394 24.35 28.79 -18.03
N SER A 395 23.18 28.22 -17.77
CA SER A 395 22.31 28.65 -16.66
C SER A 395 22.87 28.20 -15.29
N SER A 396 22.42 28.85 -14.22
CA SER A 396 22.74 28.44 -12.86
C SER A 396 22.12 27.07 -12.54
N TRP A 397 22.90 26.18 -11.95
CA TRP A 397 22.46 24.87 -11.47
C TRP A 397 21.31 24.94 -10.45
N PHE A 398 21.18 26.08 -9.76
CA PHE A 398 20.14 26.27 -8.75
C PHE A 398 18.73 26.27 -9.35
N GLY A 399 18.56 26.81 -10.57
CA GLY A 399 17.26 26.90 -11.22
C GLY A 399 16.59 25.54 -11.44
N PRO A 400 17.26 24.57 -12.09
CA PRO A 400 16.73 23.23 -12.28
C PRO A 400 16.41 22.54 -10.95
N CYS A 401 17.30 22.65 -9.96
CA CYS A 401 17.09 22.08 -8.63
C CYS A 401 15.86 22.69 -7.92
N ALA A 402 15.67 24.00 -7.98
CA ALA A 402 14.50 24.67 -7.41
C ALA A 402 13.20 24.21 -8.09
N GLY A 403 13.22 24.02 -9.40
CA GLY A 403 12.09 23.45 -10.15
C GLY A 403 11.75 22.04 -9.69
N VAL A 404 12.74 21.16 -9.52
CA VAL A 404 12.54 19.79 -9.01
C VAL A 404 11.93 19.78 -7.61
N VAL A 405 12.41 20.66 -6.71
CA VAL A 405 11.86 20.80 -5.35
C VAL A 405 10.37 21.14 -5.39
N LEU A 406 9.97 22.07 -6.27
CA LEU A 406 8.57 22.47 -6.43
C LEU A 406 7.69 21.35 -6.99
N VAL A 407 8.19 20.60 -7.99
CA VAL A 407 7.48 19.46 -8.56
C VAL A 407 7.23 18.38 -7.50
N LEU A 408 8.23 18.06 -6.66
CA LEU A 408 8.10 16.96 -5.69
C LEU A 408 7.43 17.33 -4.38
N GLY A 409 7.38 18.62 -4.03
CA GLY A 409 6.59 19.09 -2.88
C GLY A 409 5.10 18.73 -3.02
N ASP A 410 4.60 18.55 -4.25
CA ASP A 410 3.21 18.16 -4.56
C ASP A 410 2.94 16.67 -4.39
N LEU A 411 3.79 15.80 -4.97
CA LEU A 411 3.52 14.35 -5.06
C LEU A 411 3.31 13.66 -3.70
N ALA A 412 3.85 14.22 -2.61
CA ALA A 412 3.67 13.67 -1.26
C ALA A 412 2.20 13.70 -0.79
N ASN A 413 1.38 14.63 -1.29
CA ASN A 413 -0.01 14.79 -0.87
C ASN A 413 -1.00 13.89 -1.64
N CYS A 414 -0.55 13.17 -2.67
CA CYS A 414 -1.41 12.34 -3.51
C CYS A 414 -1.73 10.95 -2.91
N TYR A 415 -1.15 10.59 -1.75
CA TYR A 415 -1.41 9.29 -1.10
C TYR A 415 -2.65 9.36 -0.20
N GLY A 416 -3.83 9.22 -0.81
CA GLY A 416 -5.11 9.12 -0.10
C GLY A 416 -5.46 7.68 0.30
N ALA A 417 -6.06 7.51 1.48
CA ALA A 417 -6.61 6.24 1.93
C ALA A 417 -7.98 5.99 1.27
N PHE A 418 -8.02 5.21 0.20
CA PHE A 418 -9.26 4.80 -0.46
C PHE A 418 -9.28 3.30 -0.78
N ALA A 419 -10.46 2.79 -1.15
CA ALA A 419 -10.76 1.36 -1.30
C ALA A 419 -9.68 0.57 -2.06
N SER A 420 -9.22 -0.54 -1.44
CA SER A 420 -8.07 -1.38 -1.82
C SER A 420 -7.95 -1.66 -3.33
N SER A 421 -9.06 -2.02 -3.99
CA SER A 421 -9.07 -2.39 -5.41
C SER A 421 -8.93 -1.20 -6.37
N ALA A 422 -9.51 -0.04 -6.05
CA ALA A 422 -9.37 1.16 -6.87
C ALA A 422 -7.94 1.71 -6.80
N VAL A 423 -7.34 1.67 -5.61
CA VAL A 423 -5.96 2.11 -5.38
C VAL A 423 -4.97 1.20 -6.12
N ALA A 424 -5.20 -0.11 -6.18
CA ALA A 424 -4.36 -1.04 -6.94
C ALA A 424 -4.41 -0.78 -8.46
N GLY A 425 -5.61 -0.53 -9.01
CA GLY A 425 -5.77 -0.21 -10.45
C GLY A 425 -5.14 1.12 -10.85
N MET A 426 -5.32 2.15 -10.02
CA MET A 426 -4.64 3.44 -10.18
C MET A 426 -3.13 3.24 -10.13
N SER A 427 -2.60 2.62 -9.07
CA SER A 427 -1.15 2.38 -8.92
C SER A 427 -0.53 1.62 -10.10
N PHE A 428 -1.24 0.66 -10.69
CA PHE A 428 -0.80 -0.04 -11.90
C PHE A 428 -0.61 0.92 -13.07
N LEU A 429 -1.64 1.69 -13.44
CA LEU A 429 -1.55 2.63 -14.57
C LEU A 429 -0.49 3.70 -14.30
N ARG A 430 -0.39 4.16 -13.06
CA ARG A 430 0.56 5.19 -12.61
C ARG A 430 1.98 4.84 -12.92
N ILE A 431 2.34 3.62 -12.52
CA ILE A 431 3.70 3.12 -12.58
C ILE A 431 3.97 2.64 -14.02
N LEU A 432 2.98 2.02 -14.68
CA LEU A 432 3.10 1.59 -16.07
C LEU A 432 3.33 2.78 -17.02
N LEU A 433 2.50 3.82 -16.94
CA LEU A 433 2.63 5.03 -17.75
C LEU A 433 3.89 5.81 -17.38
N GLY A 434 4.14 5.99 -16.08
CA GLY A 434 5.34 6.69 -15.60
C GLY A 434 6.63 6.04 -16.08
N SER A 435 6.77 4.74 -15.90
CA SER A 435 7.96 4.02 -16.35
C SER A 435 8.08 3.93 -17.88
N SER A 436 6.96 3.99 -18.62
CA SER A 436 6.99 4.09 -20.08
C SER A 436 7.57 5.43 -20.55
N PHE A 437 7.36 6.53 -19.79
CA PHE A 437 7.93 7.84 -20.13
C PHE A 437 9.46 7.86 -20.03
N ALA A 438 10.04 7.02 -19.18
CA ALA A 438 11.50 6.88 -19.08
C ALA A 438 12.14 6.40 -20.39
N ILE A 439 11.46 5.56 -21.20
CA ILE A 439 12.01 5.02 -22.47
C ILE A 439 12.33 6.13 -23.47
N PHE A 440 11.44 7.12 -23.58
CA PHE A 440 11.58 8.17 -24.58
C PHE A 440 12.04 9.51 -24.01
N THR A 441 12.34 9.61 -22.71
CA THR A 441 12.74 10.88 -22.07
C THR A 441 13.95 11.51 -22.76
N GLU A 442 15.00 10.73 -23.01
CA GLU A 442 16.20 11.27 -23.66
C GLU A 442 15.99 11.61 -25.12
N ASN A 443 15.25 10.78 -25.87
CA ASN A 443 14.87 11.10 -27.25
C ASN A 443 14.03 12.38 -27.31
N MET A 444 13.08 12.54 -26.39
CA MET A 444 12.28 13.76 -26.22
C MET A 444 13.19 14.96 -25.94
N PHE A 445 14.18 14.83 -25.05
CA PHE A 445 15.13 15.89 -24.75
C PHE A 445 16.11 16.18 -25.90
N ASN A 446 16.48 15.20 -26.71
CA ASN A 446 17.32 15.41 -27.88
C ASN A 446 16.56 16.13 -29.00
N THR A 447 15.27 15.80 -29.22
CA THR A 447 14.46 16.38 -30.31
C THR A 447 13.84 17.72 -29.94
N LEU A 448 13.17 17.81 -28.78
CA LEU A 448 12.45 19.00 -28.35
C LEU A 448 13.29 19.92 -27.47
N THR A 449 14.50 19.52 -27.06
CA THR A 449 15.26 20.13 -25.94
C THR A 449 14.55 19.98 -24.60
N VAL A 450 15.32 20.02 -23.50
CA VAL A 450 14.79 19.92 -22.13
C VAL A 450 13.78 21.04 -21.86
N ARG A 451 14.08 22.25 -22.36
CA ARG A 451 13.25 23.44 -22.15
C ARG A 451 11.83 23.26 -22.68
N TYR A 452 11.66 22.95 -23.96
CA TYR A 452 10.32 22.81 -24.52
C TYR A 452 9.60 21.55 -24.02
N SER A 453 10.34 20.48 -23.73
CA SER A 453 9.77 19.27 -23.13
C SER A 453 9.09 19.58 -21.79
N LEU A 454 9.78 20.27 -20.88
CA LEU A 454 9.25 20.60 -19.56
C LEU A 454 8.23 21.75 -19.58
N ILE A 455 8.34 22.70 -20.53
CA ILE A 455 7.29 23.72 -20.75
C ILE A 455 6.00 23.07 -21.25
N MET A 456 6.08 22.13 -22.19
CA MET A 456 4.92 21.35 -22.63
C MET A 456 4.31 20.61 -21.45
N MET A 457 5.15 19.99 -20.61
CA MET A 457 4.65 19.30 -19.44
C MET A 457 4.01 20.25 -18.40
N GLY A 458 4.59 21.44 -18.18
CA GLY A 458 4.00 22.48 -17.34
C GLY A 458 2.68 23.02 -17.89
N GLY A 459 2.56 23.14 -19.22
CA GLY A 459 1.33 23.57 -19.88
C GLY A 459 0.17 22.60 -19.67
N ILE A 460 0.41 21.30 -19.84
CA ILE A 460 -0.60 20.26 -19.55
C ILE A 460 -0.94 20.27 -18.06
N ALA A 461 0.06 20.38 -17.17
CA ALA A 461 -0.18 20.50 -15.73
C ALA A 461 -1.08 21.69 -15.37
N MET A 462 -0.83 22.85 -15.99
CA MET A 462 -1.61 24.07 -15.78
C MET A 462 -3.07 23.90 -16.26
N LEU A 463 -3.31 23.16 -17.33
CA LEU A 463 -4.67 22.82 -17.78
C LEU A 463 -5.39 21.86 -16.83
N LEU A 464 -4.65 20.99 -16.13
CA LEU A 464 -5.18 20.06 -15.14
C LEU A 464 -5.32 20.67 -13.74
N ALA A 465 -4.56 21.72 -13.43
CA ALA A 465 -4.54 22.39 -12.12
C ALA A 465 -5.91 22.89 -11.62
N PRO A 466 -6.87 23.31 -12.47
CA PRO A 466 -8.22 23.68 -12.02
C PRO A 466 -9.07 22.51 -11.49
N ILE A 467 -8.73 21.25 -11.78
CA ILE A 467 -9.57 20.09 -11.44
C ILE A 467 -9.85 20.00 -9.93
N PRO A 468 -8.85 20.07 -9.01
CA PRO A 468 -9.12 20.06 -7.58
C PRO A 468 -9.96 21.25 -7.10
N PHE A 469 -9.82 22.43 -7.72
CA PHE A 469 -10.64 23.60 -7.40
C PHE A 469 -12.11 23.35 -7.76
N VAL A 470 -12.36 22.82 -8.95
CA VAL A 470 -13.72 22.46 -9.39
C VAL A 470 -14.31 21.39 -8.47
N MET A 471 -13.53 20.38 -8.07
CA MET A 471 -13.97 19.35 -7.12
C MET A 471 -14.25 19.91 -5.72
N PHE A 472 -13.51 20.91 -5.27
CA PHE A 472 -13.76 21.56 -3.97
C PHE A 472 -15.07 22.36 -3.97
N PHE A 473 -15.31 23.17 -5.00
CA PHE A 473 -16.51 24.02 -5.05
C PHE A 473 -17.77 23.27 -5.52
N LYS A 474 -17.64 22.28 -6.40
CA LYS A 474 -18.77 21.51 -6.95
C LYS A 474 -18.85 20.07 -6.40
N GLY A 475 -18.10 19.75 -5.34
CA GLY A 475 -18.03 18.41 -4.74
C GLY A 475 -19.40 17.78 -4.44
N PRO A 476 -20.30 18.47 -3.73
CA PRO A 476 -21.65 17.97 -3.45
C PRO A 476 -22.44 17.67 -4.72
N TRP A 477 -22.41 18.60 -5.69
CA TRP A 477 -23.09 18.42 -6.98
C TRP A 477 -22.55 17.22 -7.76
N ILE A 478 -21.23 17.02 -7.80
CA ILE A 478 -20.59 15.88 -8.47
C ILE A 478 -20.97 14.56 -7.80
N ARG A 479 -20.99 14.52 -6.45
CA ARG A 479 -21.37 13.33 -5.68
C ARG A 479 -22.84 12.95 -5.88
N ASP A 480 -23.73 13.94 -5.94
CA ASP A 480 -25.16 13.74 -6.14
C ASP A 480 -25.51 13.25 -7.55
N HIS A 481 -24.64 13.47 -8.54
CA HIS A 481 -24.82 12.97 -9.90
C HIS A 481 -24.05 11.67 -10.17
N SER A 482 -23.22 11.20 -9.24
CA SER A 482 -22.43 9.97 -9.38
C SER A 482 -23.17 8.74 -8.83
N PRO A 483 -23.54 7.75 -9.67
CA PRO A 483 -24.16 6.50 -9.20
C PRO A 483 -23.26 5.72 -8.24
N TYR A 484 -21.94 5.86 -8.40
CA TYR A 484 -20.95 5.20 -7.54
C TYR A 484 -20.85 5.85 -6.17
N SER A 485 -20.82 7.19 -6.10
CA SER A 485 -20.76 7.91 -4.82
C SER A 485 -21.98 7.59 -3.97
N LYS A 486 -23.17 7.53 -4.57
CA LYS A 486 -24.40 7.16 -3.85
C LYS A 486 -24.34 5.75 -3.24
N ARG A 487 -23.79 4.78 -3.98
CA ARG A 487 -23.59 3.41 -3.46
C ARG A 487 -22.60 3.38 -2.30
N LEU A 488 -21.50 4.13 -2.40
CA LEU A 488 -20.48 4.17 -1.36
C LEU A 488 -21.01 4.80 -0.06
N ILE A 489 -21.74 5.92 -0.17
CA ILE A 489 -22.37 6.59 0.97
C ILE A 489 -23.39 5.66 1.63
N ALA A 490 -24.22 4.96 0.84
CA ALA A 490 -25.19 4.01 1.37
C ALA A 490 -24.53 2.81 2.08
N GLU A 491 -23.36 2.36 1.60
CA GLU A 491 -22.60 1.27 2.22
C GLU A 491 -21.89 1.71 3.51
N GLU A 492 -21.36 2.93 3.54
CA GLU A 492 -20.75 3.52 4.73
C GLU A 492 -21.79 3.78 5.82
N GLN A 493 -22.98 4.26 5.45
CA GLN A 493 -24.10 4.48 6.37
C GLN A 493 -24.56 3.16 7.01
N LYS A 494 -24.70 2.09 6.21
CA LYS A 494 -24.99 0.75 6.74
C LYS A 494 -23.95 0.26 7.75
N ARG A 495 -22.65 0.53 7.53
CA ARG A 495 -21.59 0.17 8.48
C ARG A 495 -21.69 0.94 9.78
N LEU A 496 -22.04 2.22 9.72
CA LEU A 496 -22.23 3.04 10.92
C LEU A 496 -23.44 2.54 11.72
N ASP A 497 -24.56 2.26 11.05
CA ASP A 497 -25.76 1.69 11.66
C ASP A 497 -25.46 0.33 12.33
N GLU A 498 -24.71 -0.56 11.65
CA GLU A 498 -24.26 -1.84 12.24
C GLU A 498 -23.34 -1.64 13.45
N SER A 499 -22.49 -0.62 13.44
CA SER A 499 -21.58 -0.31 14.55
C SER A 499 -22.29 0.30 15.77
N GLU A 500 -23.33 1.12 15.54
CA GLU A 500 -24.19 1.66 16.60
C GLU A 500 -25.03 0.55 17.24
N ILE A 501 -25.56 -0.38 16.45
CA ILE A 501 -26.28 -1.55 16.99
C ILE A 501 -25.36 -2.37 17.90
N PHE A 502 -24.10 -2.57 17.49
CA PHE A 502 -23.12 -3.33 18.27
C PHE A 502 -22.66 -2.61 19.56
N SER A 503 -22.65 -1.28 19.59
CA SER A 503 -22.30 -0.52 20.80
C SER A 503 -23.45 -0.41 21.81
N LEU A 504 -24.70 -0.53 21.34
CA LEU A 504 -25.90 -0.54 22.18
C LEU A 504 -26.22 -1.92 22.78
N GLU A 505 -25.84 -3.01 22.12
CA GLU A 505 -26.08 -4.40 22.57
C GLU A 505 -25.53 -4.73 23.98
N PRO A 506 -24.32 -4.29 24.37
CA PRO A 506 -23.80 -4.47 25.74
C PRO A 506 -24.55 -3.66 26.79
N LEU A 507 -25.05 -2.48 26.43
CA LEU A 507 -25.79 -1.59 27.34
C LEU A 507 -27.20 -2.12 27.60
N ALA A 508 -27.89 -2.60 26.56
CA ALA A 508 -29.21 -3.25 26.69
C ALA A 508 -29.14 -4.55 27.50
N ARG A 509 -28.02 -5.29 27.45
CA ARG A 509 -27.77 -6.48 28.31
C ARG A 509 -27.59 -6.12 29.78
N ASN A 510 -26.94 -4.99 30.08
CA ASN A 510 -26.76 -4.53 31.46
C ASN A 510 -28.05 -3.94 32.04
N GLU A 511 -28.84 -3.22 31.25
CA GLU A 511 -30.14 -2.71 31.70
C GLU A 511 -31.18 -3.82 31.91
N SER A 512 -31.24 -4.81 31.02
CA SER A 512 -32.11 -5.98 31.21
C SER A 512 -31.68 -6.84 32.41
N SER A 513 -30.38 -6.99 32.66
CA SER A 513 -29.89 -7.68 33.86
C SER A 513 -30.14 -6.90 35.15
N GLY A 514 -30.17 -5.57 35.11
CA GLY A 514 -30.54 -4.71 36.24
C GLY A 514 -32.03 -4.74 36.56
N ALA A 515 -32.90 -4.62 35.54
CA ALA A 515 -34.34 -4.67 35.70
C ALA A 515 -34.84 -6.05 36.18
N THR A 516 -34.18 -7.14 35.74
CA THR A 516 -34.51 -8.49 36.22
C THR A 516 -34.12 -8.66 37.70
N ARG A 517 -33.06 -8.00 38.17
CA ARG A 517 -32.60 -8.05 39.56
C ARG A 517 -33.51 -7.25 40.51
N GLU A 518 -33.92 -6.05 40.12
CA GLU A 518 -34.91 -5.26 40.87
C GLU A 518 -36.28 -5.96 40.94
N SER A 519 -36.72 -6.61 39.87
CA SER A 519 -37.99 -7.36 39.87
C SER A 519 -37.96 -8.62 40.76
N LYS A 520 -36.76 -9.17 41.01
CA LYS A 520 -36.55 -10.33 41.90
C LYS A 520 -36.48 -9.91 43.36
N GLU A 521 -35.78 -8.83 43.67
CA GLU A 521 -35.72 -8.26 45.04
C GLU A 521 -37.08 -7.71 45.51
N ARG A 522 -37.93 -7.23 44.58
CA ARG A 522 -39.31 -6.80 44.89
C ARG A 522 -40.30 -7.96 45.11
N ARG A 523 -39.93 -9.20 44.73
CA ARG A 523 -40.72 -10.43 44.99
C ARG A 523 -40.28 -11.18 46.24
N GLU A 524 -39.11 -10.88 46.78
CA GLU A 524 -38.61 -11.46 48.04
C GLU A 524 -38.87 -10.54 49.25
N SER A 525 -39.47 -9.37 49.05
CA SER A 525 -39.80 -8.37 50.08
C SER A 525 -41.32 -8.20 50.35
N VAL A 526 -42.15 -9.13 49.84
CA VAL A 526 -43.57 -9.31 50.19
C VAL A 526 -43.76 -10.74 50.63
#